data_AF-K1WW43-F1
#
_entry.id   AF-K1WW43-F1
#
_cell.length_a   1.000
_cell.length_b   1.000
_cell.length_c   1.000
_cell.angle_alpha   90.00
_cell.angle_beta   90.00
_cell.angle_gamma   90.00
#
_symmetry.space_group_name_H-M   'P 1'
#
loop_
_entity.id
_entity.type
_entity.pdbx_description
1 polymer ?
#
loop_
_entity_poly.entity_id
_entity_poly.type
_entity_poly.pdbx_seq_one_letter_code
_entity_poly.pdbx_strand_id
1 'polypeptide(L)'
;MNLENTVHSGKVLVGSLDGRELRTLVSDQALPDGLDVSLKAVSGVHTPEQLIIDQENDKLYFCDREGLCVMRANFDGTQQETLIQNGNWEKREGRENHLD
;
A
#
# COMPACT_ATOMS: atom_id res chain seq x y z
N MET A 1 5.18 -12.45 -32.91
CA MET A 1 5.09 -11.64 -31.68
C MET A 1 3.65 -11.22 -31.52
N ASN A 2 3.01 -11.57 -30.41
CA ASN A 2 1.63 -11.18 -30.13
C ASN A 2 1.69 -9.83 -29.38
N LEU A 3 1.18 -8.75 -30.00
CA LEU A 3 1.28 -7.40 -29.44
C LEU A 3 0.45 -7.22 -28.16
N GLU A 4 -0.55 -8.07 -27.92
CA GLU A 4 -1.35 -8.05 -26.69
C GLU A 4 -0.51 -8.36 -25.44
N ASN A 5 0.55 -9.17 -25.55
CA ASN A 5 1.43 -9.49 -24.43
C ASN A 5 2.47 -8.39 -24.12
N THR A 6 2.72 -7.46 -25.05
CA THR A 6 3.75 -6.43 -24.86
C THR A 6 3.31 -5.36 -23.84
N VAL A 7 1.99 -5.15 -23.73
CA VAL A 7 1.40 -4.13 -22.85
C VAL A 7 1.35 -4.60 -21.39
N HIS A 8 1.39 -5.91 -21.12
CA HIS A 8 1.38 -6.48 -19.77
C HIS A 8 2.78 -6.93 -19.30
N SER A 9 3.83 -6.18 -19.61
CA SER A 9 5.21 -6.55 -19.24
C SER A 9 5.79 -5.73 -18.08
N GLY A 10 5.05 -4.73 -17.59
CA GLY A 10 5.49 -3.88 -16.50
C GLY A 10 5.61 -4.66 -15.19
N LYS A 11 6.60 -4.30 -14.38
CA LYS A 11 6.87 -4.91 -13.07
C LYS A 11 7.26 -3.85 -12.06
N VAL A 12 6.76 -3.99 -10.83
CA VAL A 12 7.33 -3.31 -9.67
C VAL A 12 8.31 -4.24 -8.99
N LEU A 13 9.55 -3.77 -8.87
CA LEU A 13 10.65 -4.49 -8.26
C LEU A 13 11.05 -3.81 -6.96
N VAL A 14 11.52 -4.61 -6.00
CA VAL A 14 12.18 -4.12 -4.81
C VAL A 14 13.63 -4.61 -4.79
N GLY A 15 14.54 -3.72 -4.41
CA GLY A 15 15.98 -3.99 -4.33
C GLY A 15 16.57 -3.48 -3.03
N SER A 16 17.69 -4.09 -2.63
CA SER A 16 18.49 -3.71 -1.47
C SER A 16 19.92 -3.39 -1.91
N LEU A 17 20.60 -2.49 -1.18
CA LEU A 17 21.99 -2.12 -1.44
C LEU A 17 22.99 -3.21 -0.98
N ASP A 18 22.52 -4.24 -0.27
CA ASP A 18 23.32 -5.35 0.22
C ASP A 18 23.69 -6.39 -0.85
N GLY A 19 23.25 -6.20 -2.09
CA GLY A 19 23.54 -7.09 -3.21
C GLY A 19 22.60 -8.29 -3.34
N ARG A 20 21.49 -8.34 -2.57
CA ARG A 20 20.41 -9.31 -2.80
C ARG A 20 19.76 -9.08 -4.17
N GLU A 21 19.27 -10.16 -4.76
CA GLU A 21 18.56 -10.14 -6.04
C GLU A 21 17.31 -9.25 -5.99
N LEU A 22 17.00 -8.59 -7.11
CA LEU A 22 15.76 -7.83 -7.24
C LEU A 22 14.57 -8.78 -7.14
N ARG A 23 13.61 -8.45 -6.28
CA ARG A 23 12.38 -9.23 -6.13
C ARG A 23 11.23 -8.54 -6.84
N THR A 24 10.47 -9.31 -7.62
CA THR A 24 9.20 -8.85 -8.20
C THR A 24 8.11 -8.82 -7.13
N LEU A 25 7.52 -7.64 -6.92
CA LEU A 25 6.35 -7.44 -6.06
C LEU A 25 5.05 -7.54 -6.85
N VAL A 26 5.03 -6.94 -8.03
CA VAL A 26 3.88 -6.95 -8.95
C VAL A 26 4.39 -7.28 -10.34
N SER A 27 3.74 -8.23 -11.01
CA SER A 27 3.96 -8.56 -12.41
C SER A 27 2.75 -8.14 -13.26
N ASP A 28 2.95 -8.16 -14.57
CA ASP A 28 1.87 -8.03 -15.56
C ASP A 28 1.14 -6.68 -15.54
N GLN A 29 1.83 -5.64 -15.07
CA GLN A 29 1.30 -4.28 -15.07
C GLN A 29 1.00 -3.84 -16.51
N ALA A 30 -0.15 -3.19 -16.66
CA ALA A 30 -0.68 -2.78 -17.96
C ALA A 30 0.19 -1.75 -18.68
N LEU A 31 1.15 -1.12 -17.99
CA LEU A 31 2.15 -0.24 -18.58
C LEU A 31 3.53 -0.48 -17.91
N PRO A 32 4.64 -0.36 -18.66
CA PRO A 32 5.99 -0.50 -18.13
C PRO A 32 6.54 0.77 -17.47
N ASP A 33 5.71 1.80 -17.28
CA ASP A 33 6.08 3.09 -16.69
C ASP A 33 6.02 3.08 -15.16
N GLY A 34 5.64 1.96 -14.56
CA GLY A 34 5.51 1.79 -13.11
C GLY A 34 4.24 2.42 -12.54
N LEU A 35 3.31 2.87 -13.39
CA LEU A 35 1.97 3.27 -12.97
C LEU A 35 1.03 2.08 -13.11
N ASP A 36 0.38 1.75 -12.01
CA ASP A 36 -0.57 0.64 -11.97
C ASP A 36 -1.68 0.94 -10.96
N VAL A 37 -2.87 0.42 -11.25
CA VAL A 37 -4.06 0.60 -10.42
C VAL A 37 -4.56 -0.78 -10.01
N SER A 38 -4.25 -1.17 -8.78
CA SER A 38 -4.86 -2.36 -8.18
C SER A 38 -6.26 -2.01 -7.68
N LEU A 39 -7.29 -2.57 -8.32
CA LEU A 39 -8.69 -2.42 -7.90
C LEU A 39 -9.07 -3.32 -6.72
N LYS A 40 -8.13 -4.14 -6.23
CA LYS A 40 -8.35 -4.95 -5.03
C LYS A 40 -8.30 -4.02 -3.82
N ALA A 41 -9.41 -3.33 -3.59
CA ALA A 41 -9.56 -2.40 -2.49
C ALA A 41 -9.33 -3.15 -1.17
N VAL A 42 -8.39 -2.64 -0.38
CA VAL A 42 -8.20 -3.12 0.98
C VAL A 42 -9.26 -2.44 1.84
N SER A 43 -10.11 -3.22 2.49
CA SER A 43 -11.23 -2.68 3.26
C SER A 43 -10.74 -2.02 4.56
N GLY A 44 -11.47 -1.01 5.02
CA GLY A 44 -11.14 -0.30 6.26
C GLY A 44 -9.92 0.62 6.17
N VAL A 45 -9.50 0.98 4.95
CA VAL A 45 -8.49 1.99 4.67
C VAL A 45 -9.18 3.25 4.14
N HIS A 46 -8.96 4.39 4.80
CA HIS A 46 -9.66 5.64 4.56
C HIS A 46 -8.76 6.65 3.84
N THR A 47 -7.59 6.94 4.40
CA THR A 47 -6.60 7.85 3.82
C THR A 47 -5.20 7.33 4.17
N PRO A 48 -4.67 6.38 3.36
CA PRO A 48 -3.36 5.82 3.61
C PRO A 48 -2.29 6.87 3.32
N GLU A 49 -1.46 7.16 4.32
CA GLU A 49 -0.30 8.05 4.24
C GLU A 49 0.92 7.32 4.79
N GLN A 50 2.12 7.73 4.33
CA GLN A 50 3.42 7.22 4.81
C GLN A 50 3.55 5.68 4.77
N LEU A 51 4.19 5.16 3.71
CA LEU A 51 4.43 3.74 3.50
C LEU A 51 5.89 3.37 3.83
N ILE A 52 6.10 2.29 4.57
CA ILE A 52 7.40 1.65 4.75
C ILE A 52 7.32 0.18 4.31
N ILE A 53 8.38 -0.29 3.68
CA ILE A 53 8.55 -1.66 3.19
C ILE A 53 9.58 -2.36 4.06
N ASP A 54 9.17 -3.46 4.69
CA ASP A 54 10.05 -4.43 5.34
C ASP A 54 10.27 -5.60 4.37
N GLN A 55 11.41 -5.54 3.67
CA GLN A 55 11.77 -6.54 2.67
C GLN A 55 12.11 -7.90 3.27
N GLU A 56 12.55 -7.95 4.53
CA GLU A 56 13.03 -9.19 5.15
C GLU A 56 11.87 -10.06 5.63
N ASN A 57 10.78 -9.42 6.07
CA ASN A 57 9.61 -10.12 6.58
C ASN A 57 8.43 -10.13 5.60
N ASP A 58 8.61 -9.60 4.38
CA ASP A 58 7.60 -9.51 3.32
C ASP A 58 6.38 -8.67 3.71
N LYS A 59 6.61 -7.58 4.44
CA LYS A 59 5.54 -6.74 5.01
C LYS A 59 5.60 -5.30 4.52
N LEU A 60 4.43 -4.76 4.23
CA LEU A 60 4.21 -3.31 4.09
C LEU A 60 3.56 -2.77 5.35
N TYR A 61 3.99 -1.59 5.79
CA TYR A 61 3.46 -0.85 6.92
C TYR A 61 3.00 0.51 6.44
N PHE A 62 1.79 0.94 6.83
CA PHE A 62 1.25 2.24 6.45
C PHE A 62 0.42 2.83 7.57
N CYS A 63 0.36 4.16 7.60
CA CYS A 63 -0.54 4.89 8.48
C CYS A 63 -1.85 5.18 7.74
N ASP A 64 -2.98 5.11 8.42
CA ASP A 64 -4.25 5.62 7.90
C ASP A 64 -4.63 6.86 8.70
N ARG A 65 -4.52 8.03 8.04
CA ARG A 65 -4.74 9.33 8.68
C ARG A 65 -6.19 9.48 9.15
N GLU A 66 -7.16 9.06 8.35
CA GLU A 66 -8.58 9.18 8.69
C GLU A 66 -9.09 7.96 9.47
N GLY A 67 -8.51 6.79 9.24
CA GLY A 67 -8.75 5.58 10.04
C GLY A 67 -8.13 5.63 11.44
N LEU A 68 -7.23 6.60 11.69
CA LEU A 68 -6.53 6.82 12.96
C LEU A 68 -5.76 5.58 13.42
N CYS A 69 -5.12 4.88 12.49
CA CYS A 69 -4.49 3.59 12.77
C CYS A 69 -3.15 3.41 12.03
N VAL A 70 -2.38 2.42 12.51
CA VAL A 70 -1.20 1.90 11.80
C VAL A 70 -1.52 0.48 11.40
N MET A 71 -1.28 0.15 10.15
CA MET A 71 -1.65 -1.13 9.55
C MET A 71 -0.44 -1.82 8.92
N ARG A 72 -0.57 -3.13 8.74
CA ARG A 72 0.40 -3.98 8.08
C ARG A 72 -0.29 -4.94 7.13
N ALA A 73 0.33 -5.25 6.00
CA ALA A 73 -0.11 -6.32 5.10
C ALA A 73 1.09 -6.99 4.40
N ASN A 74 0.83 -8.05 3.63
CA ASN A 74 1.77 -8.56 2.63
C ASN A 74 1.85 -7.61 1.42
N PHE A 75 2.89 -7.72 0.59
CA PHE A 75 3.06 -6.91 -0.64
C PHE A 75 1.92 -6.98 -1.64
N ASP A 76 1.14 -8.06 -1.64
CA ASP A 76 -0.06 -8.25 -2.47
C ASP A 76 -1.36 -7.76 -1.79
N GLY A 77 -1.25 -7.11 -0.63
CA GLY A 77 -2.36 -6.62 0.18
C GLY A 77 -3.07 -7.69 1.01
N THR A 78 -2.61 -8.95 0.99
CA THR A 78 -3.20 -10.01 1.84
C THR A 78 -2.71 -9.93 3.28
N GLN A 79 -3.40 -10.63 4.20
CA GLN A 79 -3.07 -10.63 5.64
C GLN A 79 -2.98 -9.22 6.24
N GLN A 80 -3.94 -8.35 5.90
CA GLN A 80 -4.04 -7.04 6.50
C GLN A 80 -4.35 -7.15 8.00
N GLU A 81 -3.64 -6.37 8.81
CA GLU A 81 -3.78 -6.31 10.25
C GLU A 81 -3.66 -4.85 10.73
N THR A 82 -4.52 -4.44 11.67
CA THR A 82 -4.35 -3.20 12.43
C THR A 82 -3.39 -3.45 13.58
N LEU A 83 -2.26 -2.76 13.60
CA LEU A 83 -1.26 -2.85 14.66
C LEU A 83 -1.55 -1.87 15.82
N ILE A 84 -2.02 -0.67 15.48
CA ILE A 84 -2.33 0.40 16.43
C ILE A 84 -3.65 1.04 16.02
N GLN A 85 -4.56 1.25 16.98
CA GLN A 85 -5.79 2.01 16.79
C GLN A 85 -5.83 3.17 17.80
N ASN A 86 -5.81 4.40 17.31
CA ASN A 86 -5.70 5.61 18.14
C ASN A 86 -7.04 6.37 18.30
N GLY A 87 -8.12 5.90 17.67
CA GLY A 87 -9.44 6.54 17.78
C GLY A 87 -10.55 5.77 17.07
N ASN A 88 -11.77 6.30 17.08
CA ASN A 88 -12.89 5.76 16.31
C ASN A 88 -13.25 6.75 15.19
N TRP A 89 -12.94 6.38 13.95
CA TRP A 89 -13.20 7.20 12.76
C TRP A 89 -14.71 7.41 12.48
N GLU A 90 -15.58 6.51 12.97
CA GLU A 90 -17.04 6.65 12.86
C GLU A 90 -17.57 7.74 13.80
N LYS A 91 -16.89 7.94 14.93
CA LYS A 91 -17.18 9.00 15.89
C LYS A 91 -16.31 10.21 15.56
N ARG A 92 -16.73 11.01 14.58
CA ARG A 92 -16.16 12.36 14.40
C ARG A 92 -16.52 13.21 15.63
N GLU A 93 -15.70 13.18 16.67
CA GLU A 93 -15.82 14.12 17.78
C GLU A 93 -15.38 15.53 17.32
N GLY A 94 -16.26 16.51 17.54
CA GLY A 94 -15.95 17.92 17.79
C GLY A 94 -15.04 18.65 16.79
N ARG A 95 -15.55 19.02 15.61
CA ARG A 95 -15.16 20.31 15.02
C ARG A 95 -16.11 21.39 15.52
N GLU A 96 -16.02 21.74 16.80
CA GLU A 96 -16.46 23.07 17.20
C GLU A 96 -15.42 24.05 16.65
N ASN A 97 -15.79 24.74 15.58
CA ASN A 97 -15.03 25.85 15.07
C ASN A 97 -14.97 26.91 16.18
N HIS A 98 -13.84 26.99 16.89
CA HIS A 98 -13.53 28.15 17.69
C HIS A 98 -13.18 29.29 16.73
N LEU A 99 -14.21 30.06 16.38
CA LEU A 99 -14.05 31.36 15.75
C LEU A 99 -13.79 32.36 16.88
N ASP A 100 -12.53 32.75 17.04
CA ASP A 100 -12.15 34.05 17.61
C ASP A 100 -11.85 35.03 16.46
#